data_AF-A0A967M0P7-F1
#
_entry.id   AF-A0A967M0P7-F1
#
_cell.length_a   1.000
_cell.length_b   1.000
_cell.length_c   1.000
_cell.angle_alpha   90.00
_cell.angle_beta   90.00
_cell.angle_gamma   90.00
#
_symmetry.space_group_name_H-M   'P 1'
#
loop_
_entity.id
_entity.type
_entity.pdbx_description
1 polymer ?
#
loop_
_entity_poly.entity_id
_entity_poly.type
_entity_poly.pdbx_seq_one_letter_code
_entity_poly.pdbx_strand_id
1 'polypeptide(L)'
;SVRLRILRHKKVMNVAVKLSRPLHFSRLVPHEQYDVIPTYYILGGMLFEPVTLNYLKTWGKKWIFSAPDDLTHYYLYGKRTDDRKEVIVLVEVLADEINVGYHDLDNRVVSRVNGKKISTMEDLVAAFENHSGKYHIILDERGHQIVLDRRKVDQNSQRILERYRITADRSKDLKSVSSTMSQQQGFDPVNTVVQMGREN
;
A
#
# COMPACT_ATOMS: atom_id res chain seq x y z
N SER A 1 -14.20 -24.05 18.31
CA SER A 1 -14.88 -22.87 18.92
C SER A 1 -14.54 -22.85 20.41
N VAL A 2 -14.56 -21.68 21.05
CA VAL A 2 -14.29 -21.54 22.50
C VAL A 2 -15.55 -21.01 23.18
N ARG A 3 -15.88 -21.57 24.35
CA ARG A 3 -16.99 -21.07 25.18
C ARG A 3 -16.46 -20.02 26.14
N LEU A 4 -17.09 -18.84 26.14
CA LEU A 4 -16.75 -17.74 27.04
C LEU A 4 -17.95 -17.44 27.93
N ARG A 5 -17.68 -17.21 29.21
CA ARG A 5 -18.66 -16.69 30.17
C ARG A 5 -18.42 -15.19 30.32
N ILE A 6 -19.40 -14.38 29.92
CA ILE A 6 -19.28 -12.91 29.90
C ILE A 6 -20.42 -12.27 30.70
N LEU A 7 -20.18 -11.04 31.18
CA LEU A 7 -21.20 -10.18 31.77
C LEU A 7 -21.51 -9.06 30.78
N ARG A 8 -22.75 -8.97 30.30
CA ARG A 8 -23.19 -7.91 29.38
C ARG A 8 -24.55 -7.39 29.85
N HIS A 9 -24.70 -6.07 29.98
CA HIS A 9 -25.89 -5.44 30.55
C HIS A 9 -26.31 -6.06 31.90
N LYS A 10 -25.33 -6.28 32.81
CA LYS A 10 -25.52 -6.91 34.13
C LYS A 10 -26.07 -8.35 34.10
N LYS A 11 -26.16 -9.01 32.93
CA LYS A 11 -26.57 -10.41 32.80
C LYS A 11 -25.39 -11.30 32.43
N VAL A 12 -25.19 -12.38 33.20
CA VAL A 12 -24.19 -13.41 32.90
C VAL A 12 -24.70 -14.26 31.74
N MET A 13 -23.88 -14.45 30.71
CA MET A 13 -24.22 -15.26 29.54
C MET A 13 -23.02 -16.09 29.07
N ASN A 14 -23.32 -17.27 28.53
CA ASN A 14 -22.34 -18.15 27.91
C ASN A 14 -22.46 -18.01 26.38
N VAL A 15 -21.36 -17.67 25.72
CA VAL A 15 -21.32 -17.50 24.26
C VAL A 15 -20.28 -18.43 23.65
N ALA A 16 -20.59 -19.00 22.49
CA ALA A 16 -19.65 -19.80 21.71
C ALA A 16 -19.04 -18.93 20.61
N VAL A 17 -17.73 -18.71 20.66
CA VAL A 17 -17.00 -17.90 19.67
C VAL A 17 -16.19 -18.81 18.76
N LYS A 18 -16.36 -18.65 17.43
CA LYS A 18 -15.52 -19.33 16.44
C LYS A 18 -14.22 -18.55 16.28
N LEU A 19 -13.10 -19.19 16.62
CA LEU A 19 -11.76 -18.66 16.33
C LEU A 19 -11.44 -18.99 14.88
N SER A 20 -11.71 -18.05 13.96
CA SER A 20 -11.54 -18.25 12.51
C SER A 20 -10.40 -17.46 11.90
N ARG A 21 -9.77 -16.56 12.66
CA ARG A 21 -8.72 -15.67 12.17
C ARG A 21 -7.48 -15.74 13.07
N PRO A 22 -6.26 -15.72 12.52
CA PRO A 22 -5.03 -15.63 13.30
C PRO A 22 -5.00 -14.38 14.18
N LEU A 23 -4.24 -14.43 15.28
CA LEU A 23 -4.11 -13.33 16.25
C LEU A 23 -3.69 -12.00 15.61
N HIS A 24 -2.87 -12.06 14.56
CA HIS A 24 -2.32 -10.89 13.89
C HIS A 24 -3.17 -10.35 12.73
N PHE A 25 -4.27 -11.03 12.37
CA PHE A 25 -5.09 -10.63 11.22
C PHE A 25 -5.72 -9.24 11.37
N SER A 26 -5.95 -8.78 12.60
CA SER A 26 -6.59 -7.49 12.88
C SER A 26 -5.62 -6.33 13.09
N ARG A 27 -4.30 -6.57 13.07
CA ARG A 27 -3.32 -5.50 13.25
C ARG A 27 -3.20 -4.66 11.99
N LEU A 28 -2.99 -3.37 12.18
CA LEU A 28 -2.69 -2.45 11.08
C LEU A 28 -1.25 -2.65 10.57
N VAL A 29 -0.30 -2.69 11.50
CA VAL A 29 1.10 -3.02 11.22
C VAL A 29 1.34 -4.48 11.63
N PRO A 30 1.74 -5.37 10.69
CA PRO A 30 1.98 -6.76 11.00
C PRO A 30 3.15 -6.93 11.98
N HIS A 31 3.16 -8.07 12.66
CA HIS A 31 4.31 -8.50 13.46
C HIS A 31 5.47 -8.94 12.60
N GLU A 32 6.57 -9.35 13.24
CA GLU A 32 7.75 -9.80 12.52
C GLU A 32 7.41 -10.96 11.58
N GLN A 33 7.84 -10.81 10.34
CA GLN A 33 7.65 -11.80 9.28
C GLN A 33 9.01 -12.40 8.95
N TYR A 34 9.06 -13.73 8.88
CA TYR A 34 10.28 -14.47 8.57
C TYR A 34 10.15 -15.07 7.18
N ASP A 35 11.24 -15.05 6.41
CA ASP A 35 11.30 -15.61 5.04
C ASP A 35 10.27 -15.01 4.07
N VAL A 36 9.82 -13.79 4.34
CA VAL A 36 8.92 -13.03 3.47
C VAL A 36 9.71 -11.91 2.80
N ILE A 37 9.68 -11.88 1.48
CA ILE A 37 10.22 -10.77 0.68
C ILE A 37 9.29 -9.55 0.87
N PRO A 38 9.83 -8.35 1.15
CA PRO A 38 9.01 -7.16 1.35
C PRO A 38 8.27 -6.77 0.07
N THR A 39 7.02 -6.35 0.25
CA THR A 39 6.21 -5.72 -0.80
C THR A 39 6.72 -4.31 -1.03
N TYR A 40 7.02 -3.94 -2.28
CA TYR A 40 7.50 -2.60 -2.61
C TYR A 40 7.02 -2.15 -3.99
N TYR A 41 6.93 -0.84 -4.19
CA TYR A 41 6.63 -0.22 -5.48
C TYR A 41 7.50 1.02 -5.70
N ILE A 42 8.07 1.18 -6.89
CA ILE A 42 8.91 2.30 -7.28
C ILE A 42 8.32 2.98 -8.50
N LEU A 43 8.12 4.30 -8.41
CA LEU A 43 7.65 5.10 -9.53
C LEU A 43 8.33 6.45 -9.54
N GLY A 44 8.99 6.80 -10.66
CA GLY A 44 9.72 8.07 -10.77
C GLY A 44 10.81 8.25 -9.71
N GLY A 45 11.39 7.15 -9.24
CA GLY A 45 12.37 7.11 -8.15
C GLY A 45 11.78 7.12 -6.73
N MET A 46 10.46 7.27 -6.57
CA MET A 46 9.80 7.21 -5.26
C MET A 46 9.65 5.76 -4.82
N LEU A 47 10.30 5.34 -3.73
CA LEU A 47 10.19 3.98 -3.18
C LEU A 47 9.10 3.91 -2.11
N PHE A 48 8.08 3.09 -2.33
CA PHE A 48 6.97 2.88 -1.41
C PHE A 48 6.97 1.46 -0.84
N GLU A 49 6.72 1.35 0.46
CA GLU A 49 6.54 0.08 1.16
C GLU A 49 5.41 0.17 2.20
N PRO A 50 4.74 -0.94 2.55
CA PRO A 50 3.90 -0.99 3.73
C PRO A 50 4.78 -1.00 4.99
N VAL A 51 4.38 -0.24 6.02
CA VAL A 51 5.03 -0.27 7.33
C VAL A 51 4.83 -1.65 7.95
N THR A 52 5.94 -2.31 8.28
CA THR A 52 5.98 -3.59 9.00
C THR A 52 6.86 -3.47 10.25
N LEU A 53 6.77 -4.44 11.18
CA LEU A 53 7.73 -4.47 12.28
C LEU A 53 9.17 -4.69 11.79
N ASN A 54 9.37 -5.43 10.70
CA ASN A 54 10.69 -5.64 10.10
C ASN A 54 11.28 -4.30 9.64
N TYR A 55 10.47 -3.49 8.95
CA TYR A 55 10.83 -2.15 8.54
C TYR A 55 11.19 -1.26 9.73
N LEU A 56 10.36 -1.23 10.79
CA LEU A 56 10.67 -0.47 12.01
C LEU A 56 11.96 -0.93 12.69
N LYS A 57 12.28 -2.23 12.66
CA LYS A 57 13.51 -2.77 13.25
C LYS A 57 14.79 -2.33 12.52
N THR A 58 14.70 -1.72 11.34
CA THR A 58 15.88 -1.18 10.62
C THR A 58 16.57 -0.05 11.40
N TRP A 59 15.85 0.66 12.27
CA TRP A 59 16.42 1.63 13.23
C TRP A 59 17.19 0.98 14.39
N GLY A 60 17.39 -0.33 14.37
CA GLY A 60 18.23 -1.06 15.30
C GLY A 60 17.52 -1.53 16.58
N LYS A 61 18.31 -1.95 17.58
CA LYS A 61 17.80 -2.63 18.78
C LYS A 61 16.78 -1.81 19.58
N LYS A 62 16.91 -0.47 19.55
CA LYS A 62 16.04 0.47 20.24
C LYS A 62 15.06 1.16 19.28
N TRP A 63 14.67 0.49 18.20
CA TRP A 63 13.80 1.03 17.16
C TRP A 63 12.57 1.79 17.68
N ILE A 64 11.95 1.32 18.77
CA ILE A 64 10.77 1.97 19.35
C ILE A 64 11.01 3.42 19.80
N PHE A 65 12.27 3.80 20.05
CA PHE A 65 12.70 5.14 20.45
C PHE A 65 13.45 5.88 19.33
N SER A 66 13.73 5.23 18.20
CA SER A 66 14.60 5.78 17.14
C SER A 66 13.91 5.90 15.79
N ALA A 67 12.90 5.07 15.52
CA ALA A 67 12.04 5.21 14.37
C ALA A 67 11.09 6.41 14.55
N PRO A 68 10.62 7.03 13.46
CA PRO A 68 9.68 8.15 13.52
C PRO A 68 8.44 7.85 14.38
N ASP A 69 8.03 8.85 15.19
CA ASP A 69 6.95 8.72 16.17
C ASP A 69 5.60 8.34 15.54
N ASP A 70 5.31 8.87 14.35
CA ASP A 70 4.10 8.53 13.60
C ASP A 70 4.08 7.04 13.22
N LEU A 71 5.20 6.50 12.76
CA LEU A 71 5.32 5.09 12.38
C LEU A 71 5.26 4.15 13.60
N THR A 72 5.93 4.49 14.70
CA THR A 72 5.86 3.69 15.94
C THR A 72 4.47 3.74 16.55
N HIS A 73 3.79 4.88 16.50
CA HIS A 73 2.41 5.03 16.93
C HIS A 73 1.46 4.09 16.16
N TYR A 74 1.63 3.96 14.83
CA TYR A 74 0.85 3.01 14.03
C TYR A 74 1.05 1.56 14.46
N TYR A 75 2.27 1.17 14.84
CA TYR A 75 2.54 -0.18 15.31
C TYR A 75 1.93 -0.49 16.68
N LEU A 76 2.03 0.46 17.61
CA LEU A 76 1.58 0.29 19.00
C LEU A 76 0.07 0.40 19.14
N TYR A 77 -0.55 1.36 18.45
CA TYR A 77 -1.94 1.76 18.69
C TYR A 77 -2.83 1.69 17.45
N GLY A 78 -2.24 1.54 16.26
CA GLY A 78 -2.98 1.48 15.00
C GLY A 78 -3.92 0.27 14.92
N LYS A 79 -5.12 0.51 14.40
CA LYS A 79 -6.15 -0.51 14.19
C LYS A 79 -6.47 -0.58 12.70
N ARG A 80 -6.55 -1.81 12.19
CA ARG A 80 -6.99 -2.05 10.82
C ARG A 80 -8.46 -1.69 10.69
N THR A 81 -8.80 -0.86 9.72
CA THR A 81 -10.18 -0.48 9.38
C THR A 81 -10.42 -0.74 7.89
N ASP A 82 -11.67 -0.65 7.44
CA ASP A 82 -11.97 -0.76 6.01
C ASP A 82 -11.29 0.38 5.22
N ASP A 83 -11.17 1.53 5.87
CA ASP A 83 -10.56 2.76 5.39
C ASP A 83 -9.03 2.81 5.46
N ARG A 84 -8.42 1.89 6.21
CA ARG A 84 -6.98 1.77 6.38
C ARG A 84 -6.60 0.34 6.75
N LYS A 85 -6.22 -0.42 5.73
CA LYS A 85 -5.82 -1.82 5.88
C LYS A 85 -4.32 -1.95 6.12
N GLU A 86 -3.54 -1.03 5.57
CA GLU A 86 -2.09 -0.93 5.66
C GLU A 86 -1.69 0.54 5.88
N VAL A 87 -0.44 0.78 6.29
CA VAL A 87 0.16 2.12 6.31
C VAL A 87 1.24 2.14 5.26
N ILE A 88 1.06 2.93 4.21
CA ILE A 88 2.03 2.99 3.11
C ILE A 88 2.94 4.19 3.32
N VAL A 89 4.24 3.96 3.25
CA VAL A 89 5.27 4.97 3.49
C VAL A 89 6.10 5.17 2.22
N LEU A 90 6.38 6.42 1.87
CA LEU A 90 7.50 6.77 1.00
C LEU A 90 8.76 6.57 1.82
N VAL A 91 9.49 5.49 1.57
CA VAL A 91 10.69 5.12 2.30
C VAL A 91 11.81 6.10 2.00
N GLU A 92 12.10 6.30 0.71
CA GLU A 92 13.16 7.18 0.22
C GLU A 92 12.89 7.60 -1.23
N VAL A 93 13.68 8.56 -1.72
CA VAL A 93 13.64 9.03 -3.11
C VAL A 93 14.98 8.71 -3.79
N LEU A 94 14.93 7.81 -4.77
CA LEU A 94 16.04 7.52 -5.67
C LEU A 94 16.28 8.74 -6.57
N ALA A 95 17.33 9.49 -6.25
CA ALA A 95 17.62 10.78 -6.85
C ALA A 95 17.78 10.71 -8.37
N ASP A 96 17.04 11.57 -9.06
CA ASP A 96 17.07 11.76 -10.51
C ASP A 96 16.66 13.20 -10.89
N GLU A 97 16.86 13.60 -12.15
CA GLU A 97 16.49 14.92 -12.64
C GLU A 97 14.97 15.19 -12.61
N ILE A 98 14.15 14.13 -12.65
CA ILE A 98 12.69 14.27 -12.66
C ILE A 98 12.09 14.51 -11.27
N ASN A 99 12.84 14.26 -10.20
CA ASN A 99 12.39 14.36 -8.80
C ASN A 99 13.25 15.33 -7.97
N VAL A 100 13.93 16.27 -8.64
CA VAL A 100 14.69 17.35 -8.00
C VAL A 100 13.80 18.16 -7.05
N GLY A 101 14.33 18.44 -5.86
CA GLY A 101 13.61 19.11 -4.77
C GLY A 101 12.92 18.16 -3.80
N TYR A 102 12.91 16.85 -4.09
CA TYR A 102 12.32 15.82 -3.22
C TYR A 102 13.33 14.80 -2.67
N HIS A 103 14.62 14.94 -2.97
CA HIS A 103 15.65 13.94 -2.64
C HIS A 103 15.84 13.72 -1.13
N ASP A 104 15.58 14.73 -0.31
CA ASP A 104 15.69 14.65 1.16
C ASP A 104 14.41 14.11 1.84
N LEU A 105 13.42 13.68 1.07
CA LEU A 105 12.20 13.09 1.62
C LEU A 105 12.41 11.62 1.94
N ASP A 106 12.21 11.29 3.21
CA ASP A 106 12.16 9.92 3.70
C ASP A 106 10.99 9.74 4.67
N ASN A 107 10.61 8.48 4.88
CA ASN A 107 9.67 8.02 5.90
C ASN A 107 8.34 8.79 5.94
N ARG A 108 7.76 9.16 4.79
CA ARG A 108 6.50 9.92 4.72
C ARG A 108 5.30 9.00 4.56
N VAL A 109 4.35 9.03 5.50
CA VAL A 109 3.11 8.26 5.36
C VAL A 109 2.22 8.87 4.28
N VAL A 110 1.92 8.08 3.26
CA VAL A 110 1.10 8.49 2.12
C VAL A 110 -0.38 8.41 2.50
N SER A 111 -1.09 9.53 2.36
CA SER A 111 -2.53 9.61 2.65
C SER A 111 -3.37 9.50 1.36
N ARG A 112 -2.95 10.19 0.29
CA ARG A 112 -3.64 10.19 -1.00
C ARG A 112 -2.65 10.20 -2.16
N VAL A 113 -3.08 9.61 -3.27
CA VAL A 113 -2.42 9.73 -4.58
C VAL A 113 -3.48 10.11 -5.60
N ASN A 114 -3.25 11.18 -6.35
CA ASN A 114 -4.14 11.69 -7.40
C ASN A 114 -5.59 11.90 -6.89
N GLY A 115 -5.73 12.39 -5.65
CA GLY A 115 -7.00 12.61 -4.96
C GLY A 115 -7.63 11.34 -4.35
N LYS A 116 -7.17 10.14 -4.71
CA LYS A 116 -7.66 8.87 -4.16
C LYS A 116 -7.01 8.56 -2.81
N LYS A 117 -7.80 8.12 -1.85
CA LYS A 117 -7.33 7.69 -0.52
C LYS A 117 -6.61 6.34 -0.66
N ILE A 118 -5.48 6.19 0.02
CA ILE A 118 -4.69 4.96 -0.01
C ILE A 118 -4.94 4.16 1.27
N SER A 119 -5.45 2.93 1.13
CA SER A 119 -5.68 1.99 2.23
C SER A 119 -4.76 0.77 2.15
N THR A 120 -4.31 0.39 0.94
CA THR A 120 -3.34 -0.68 0.69
C THR A 120 -2.30 -0.34 -0.37
N MET A 121 -1.28 -1.19 -0.54
CA MET A 121 -0.33 -1.09 -1.65
C MET A 121 -1.01 -1.22 -3.02
N GLU A 122 -2.03 -2.07 -3.15
CA GLU A 122 -2.79 -2.19 -4.40
C GLU A 122 -3.55 -0.91 -4.74
N ASP A 123 -4.12 -0.22 -3.74
CA ASP A 123 -4.73 1.09 -3.96
C ASP A 123 -3.71 2.11 -4.47
N LEU A 124 -2.50 2.09 -3.92
CA LEU A 124 -1.41 2.98 -4.34
C LEU A 124 -1.03 2.73 -5.81
N VAL A 125 -0.78 1.47 -6.17
CA VAL A 125 -0.45 1.09 -7.56
C VAL A 125 -1.58 1.51 -8.49
N ALA A 126 -2.83 1.14 -8.18
CA ALA A 126 -3.98 1.49 -8.99
C ALA A 126 -4.23 3.01 -9.08
N ALA A 127 -3.86 3.79 -8.06
CA ALA A 127 -3.98 5.24 -8.07
C ALA A 127 -2.97 5.91 -9.01
N PHE A 128 -1.79 5.32 -9.22
CA PHE A 128 -0.82 5.76 -10.22
C PHE A 128 -1.19 5.25 -11.63
N GLU A 129 -1.37 3.94 -11.79
CA GLU A 129 -1.53 3.30 -13.11
C GLU A 129 -2.81 3.74 -13.82
N ASN A 130 -3.91 3.94 -13.09
CA ASN A 130 -5.19 4.37 -13.68
C ASN A 130 -5.30 5.89 -13.79
N HIS A 131 -4.23 6.65 -13.55
CA HIS A 131 -4.27 8.09 -13.61
C HIS A 131 -3.89 8.62 -15.00
N SER A 132 -4.80 9.38 -15.62
CA SER A 132 -4.60 9.98 -16.93
C SER A 132 -4.18 11.44 -16.91
N GLY A 133 -4.19 12.09 -15.73
CA GLY A 133 -3.85 13.50 -15.58
C GLY A 133 -2.38 13.82 -15.89
N LYS A 134 -2.07 15.11 -15.97
CA LYS A 134 -0.73 15.59 -16.35
C LYS A 134 0.32 15.31 -15.28
N TYR A 135 -0.07 15.39 -14.01
CA TYR A 135 0.83 15.26 -12.87
C TYR A 135 0.37 14.13 -11.98
N HIS A 136 1.32 13.37 -11.45
CA HIS A 136 1.07 12.59 -10.24
C HIS A 136 1.22 13.49 -9.03
N ILE A 137 0.21 13.49 -8.15
CA ILE A 137 0.18 14.25 -6.92
C ILE A 137 0.09 13.28 -5.74
N ILE A 138 1.11 13.25 -4.91
CA ILE A 138 1.17 12.45 -3.69
C ILE A 138 0.99 13.40 -2.51
N LEU A 139 0.02 13.12 -1.65
CA LEU A 139 -0.21 13.86 -0.41
C LEU A 139 0.19 12.98 0.77
N ASP A 140 1.09 13.47 1.61
CA ASP A 140 1.42 12.82 2.88
C ASP A 140 0.40 13.17 3.98
N GLU A 141 0.49 12.53 5.14
CA GLU A 141 -0.38 12.82 6.28
C GLU A 141 -0.11 14.15 6.98
N ARG A 142 1.08 14.73 6.74
CA ARG A 142 1.50 16.01 7.29
C ARG A 142 1.02 17.18 6.41
N GLY A 143 0.39 16.89 5.27
CA GLY A 143 -0.15 17.87 4.32
C GLY A 143 0.82 18.29 3.23
N HIS A 144 2.02 17.71 3.15
CA HIS A 144 2.97 18.00 2.07
C HIS A 144 2.55 17.31 0.78
N GLN A 145 2.76 18.01 -0.34
CA GLN A 145 2.47 17.51 -1.67
C GLN A 145 3.75 17.33 -2.48
N ILE A 146 3.89 16.15 -3.07
CA ILE A 146 4.92 15.82 -4.06
C ILE A 146 4.22 15.79 -5.42
N VAL A 147 4.75 16.54 -6.39
CA VAL A 147 4.15 16.68 -7.72
C VAL A 147 5.17 16.25 -8.78
N LEU A 148 4.83 15.23 -9.56
CA LEU A 148 5.69 14.70 -10.62
C LEU A 148 5.00 14.83 -11.97
N ASP A 149 5.73 15.24 -13.01
CA ASP A 149 5.20 15.21 -14.39
C ASP A 149 5.09 13.76 -14.84
N ARG A 150 3.85 13.31 -15.12
CA ARG A 150 3.57 11.91 -15.46
C ARG A 150 4.32 11.47 -16.71
N ARG A 151 4.42 12.31 -17.74
CA ARG A 151 5.12 11.93 -18.98
C ARG A 151 6.60 11.74 -18.73
N LYS A 152 7.22 12.58 -17.88
CA LYS A 152 8.62 12.41 -17.50
C LYS A 152 8.84 11.13 -16.70
N VAL A 153 7.91 10.80 -15.79
CA VAL A 153 7.94 9.54 -15.02
C VAL A 153 7.87 8.34 -15.97
N ASP A 154 6.90 8.32 -16.89
CA ASP A 154 6.71 7.22 -17.85
C ASP A 154 7.97 7.00 -18.72
N GLN A 155 8.64 8.07 -19.12
CA GLN A 155 9.83 8.02 -19.97
C GLN A 155 11.12 7.64 -19.23
N ASN A 156 11.25 7.98 -17.94
CA ASN A 156 12.52 7.87 -17.22
C ASN A 156 12.55 6.80 -16.13
N SER A 157 11.41 6.24 -15.72
CA SER A 157 11.36 5.27 -14.62
C SER A 157 12.30 4.07 -14.84
N GLN A 158 12.34 3.53 -16.06
CA GLN A 158 13.24 2.41 -16.40
C GLN A 158 14.72 2.80 -16.25
N ARG A 159 15.11 3.98 -16.73
CA ARG A 159 16.48 4.51 -16.60
C ARG A 159 16.90 4.66 -15.14
N ILE A 160 15.97 5.08 -14.27
CA ILE A 160 16.22 5.21 -12.83
C ILE A 160 16.51 3.82 -12.23
N LEU A 161 15.68 2.81 -12.51
CA LEU A 161 15.89 1.46 -11.99
C LEU A 161 17.25 0.90 -12.41
N GLU A 162 17.63 1.07 -13.67
CA GLU A 162 18.93 0.64 -14.20
C GLU A 162 20.10 1.33 -13.49
N ARG A 163 20.02 2.66 -13.29
CA ARG A 163 21.03 3.43 -12.58
C ARG A 163 21.28 2.91 -11.16
N TYR A 164 20.21 2.54 -10.45
CA TYR A 164 20.27 2.01 -9.08
C TYR A 164 20.38 0.48 -9.03
N ARG A 165 20.53 -0.19 -10.19
CA ARG A 165 20.65 -1.66 -10.32
C ARG A 165 19.47 -2.43 -9.71
N ILE A 166 18.28 -1.85 -9.81
CA ILE A 166 17.03 -2.44 -9.36
C ILE A 166 16.41 -3.20 -10.54
N THR A 167 16.08 -4.48 -10.33
CA THR A 167 15.65 -5.38 -11.41
C THR A 167 14.19 -5.20 -11.82
N ALA A 168 13.35 -4.67 -10.93
CA ALA A 168 11.95 -4.42 -11.21
C ALA A 168 11.43 -3.25 -10.37
N ASP A 169 10.49 -2.51 -10.94
CA ASP A 169 9.76 -1.42 -10.28
C ASP A 169 8.95 -1.90 -9.07
N ARG A 170 8.60 -3.19 -9.01
CA ARG A 170 7.73 -3.73 -7.97
C ARG A 170 8.06 -5.15 -7.55
N SER A 171 7.68 -5.49 -6.33
CA SER A 171 7.73 -6.84 -5.79
C SER A 171 6.81 -7.82 -6.54
N LYS A 172 7.10 -9.12 -6.44
CA LYS A 172 6.43 -10.17 -7.25
C LYS A 172 4.92 -10.26 -7.00
N ASP A 173 4.49 -10.06 -5.76
CA ASP A 173 3.09 -10.05 -5.32
C ASP A 173 2.27 -8.93 -5.99
N LEU A 174 2.87 -7.76 -6.24
CA LEU A 174 2.18 -6.66 -6.94
C LEU A 174 2.11 -6.86 -8.45
N LYS A 175 2.96 -7.71 -9.05
CA LYS A 175 2.87 -8.03 -10.49
C LYS A 175 1.61 -8.82 -10.82
N SER A 176 1.19 -9.73 -9.94
CA SER A 176 -0.03 -10.53 -10.12
C SER A 176 -1.34 -9.71 -10.01
N VAL A 177 -1.29 -8.57 -9.32
CA VAL A 177 -2.46 -7.70 -9.12
C VAL A 177 -2.81 -6.96 -10.41
N SER A 178 -1.82 -6.35 -11.09
CA SER A 178 -2.05 -5.64 -12.36
C SER A 178 -2.59 -6.57 -13.46
N SER A 179 -2.15 -7.83 -13.54
CA SER A 179 -2.70 -8.81 -14.50
C SER A 179 -4.17 -9.14 -14.27
N THR A 180 -4.63 -9.15 -13.02
CA THR A 180 -6.04 -9.43 -12.67
C THR A 180 -6.92 -8.21 -12.95
N MET A 181 -6.41 -7.00 -12.72
CA MET A 181 -7.12 -5.75 -13.02
C MET A 181 -7.27 -5.50 -14.53
N SER A 182 -6.26 -5.82 -15.34
CA SER A 182 -6.35 -5.74 -16.81
C SER A 182 -7.37 -6.72 -17.40
N GLN A 183 -7.58 -7.88 -16.78
CA GLN A 183 -8.59 -8.85 -17.22
C GLN A 183 -10.02 -8.44 -16.84
N GLN A 184 -10.21 -7.69 -15.76
CA GLN A 184 -11.54 -7.20 -15.35
C GLN A 184 -12.00 -5.95 -16.12
N GLN A 185 -11.08 -5.15 -16.69
CA GLN A 185 -11.44 -4.03 -17.56
C GLN A 185 -11.81 -4.43 -19.01
N GLY A 186 -11.66 -5.72 -19.38
CA GLY A 186 -12.02 -6.25 -20.69
C GLY A 186 -13.44 -6.79 -20.83
N PHE A 187 -14.27 -6.74 -19.78
CA PHE A 187 -15.65 -7.24 -19.83
C PHE A 187 -16.61 -6.09 -20.18
N ASP A 188 -16.91 -5.95 -21.48
CA ASP A 188 -17.89 -4.99 -22.00
C ASP A 188 -19.25 -5.71 -22.18
N PRO A 189 -20.23 -5.54 -21.27
CA PRO A 189 -21.48 -6.31 -21.32
C PRO A 189 -22.42 -5.87 -22.44
N VAL A 190 -22.12 -4.75 -23.12
CA VAL A 190 -23.02 -4.14 -24.11
C VAL A 190 -22.97 -4.85 -25.47
N ASN A 191 -21.84 -5.50 -25.82
CA ASN A 191 -21.70 -6.19 -27.11
C ASN A 191 -22.02 -7.70 -27.09
N THR A 192 -22.22 -8.31 -25.92
CA THR A 192 -22.52 -9.75 -25.83
C THR A 192 -24.01 -10.05 -26.06
N VAL A 193 -24.91 -9.08 -25.83
CA VAL A 193 -26.36 -9.30 -25.93
C VAL A 193 -26.88 -9.22 -27.38
N VAL A 194 -26.13 -8.61 -28.31
CA VAL A 194 -26.56 -8.45 -29.71
C VAL A 194 -26.34 -9.73 -30.55
N GLN A 195 -25.49 -10.67 -30.12
CA GLN A 195 -25.23 -11.92 -30.84
C GLN A 195 -26.08 -13.13 -30.40
N MET A 196 -26.84 -13.04 -29.30
CA MET A 196 -27.72 -14.15 -28.86
C MET A 196 -29.19 -14.03 -29.31
N GLY A 197 -29.50 -13.10 -30.22
CA GLY A 197 -30.87 -12.84 -30.71
C GLY A 197 -31.18 -13.30 -32.14
N ARG A 198 -30.29 -14.06 -32.79
CA ARG A 198 -30.55 -14.64 -34.13
C ARG A 198 -29.93 -16.02 -34.22
N GLU A 199 -30.62 -17.02 -33.68
CA GLU A 199 -30.67 -18.37 -34.24
C GLU A 199 -31.85 -19.11 -33.62
N ASN A 200 -32.84 -19.39 -34.49
CA ASN A 200 -34.04 -20.22 -34.35
C ASN A 200 -35.18 -19.75 -33.45
#